data_AF-A0A4Y2CCE8-F1
#
_entry.id   AF-A0A4Y2CCE8-F1
#
_cell.length_a   1.000
_cell.length_b   1.000
_cell.length_c   1.000
_cell.angle_alpha   90.00
_cell.angle_beta   90.00
_cell.angle_gamma   90.00
#
_symmetry.space_group_name_H-M   'P 1'
#
loop_
_entity.id
_entity.type
_entity.pdbx_description
1 polymer ?
#
loop_
_entity_poly.entity_id
_entity_poly.type
_entity_poly.pdbx_seq_one_letter_code
_entity_poly.pdbx_strand_id
1 'polypeptide(L)'
;MVDIFEKLNDLNLSLQGESTNILASSSKIEAFKNKLILWQGELNKNNVDMFPCFSEFTKENNIDFLSFENIISRHMIKLGENFSKWFGKFPANEFGWIRDPFCFDAFESNIPLNEKEQLIEVSSDETLRIQFKSLTFQKL
;
A
#
# COMPACT_ATOMS: atom_id res chain seq x y z
N MET A 1 0.17 -21.46 -7.81
CA MET A 1 1.17 -20.40 -7.61
C MET A 1 1.19 -20.09 -6.11
N VAL A 2 1.92 -20.88 -5.34
CA VAL A 2 1.86 -20.86 -3.86
C VAL A 2 2.31 -19.50 -3.32
N ASP A 3 3.38 -18.94 -3.89
CA ASP A 3 3.95 -17.68 -3.44
C ASP A 3 2.95 -16.52 -3.46
N ILE A 4 2.15 -16.36 -4.53
CA ILE A 4 1.19 -15.25 -4.61
C ILE A 4 0.05 -15.38 -3.59
N PHE A 5 -0.37 -16.61 -3.28
CA PHE A 5 -1.37 -16.85 -2.24
C PHE A 5 -0.82 -16.53 -0.86
N GLU A 6 0.45 -16.88 -0.60
CA GLU A 6 1.13 -16.51 0.64
C GLU A 6 1.22 -14.99 0.78
N LYS A 7 1.65 -14.26 -0.26
CA LYS A 7 1.69 -12.78 -0.23
C LYS A 7 0.31 -12.15 0.00
N LEU A 8 -0.75 -12.73 -0.56
CA LEU A 8 -2.12 -12.29 -0.32
C LEU A 8 -2.58 -12.59 1.11
N ASN A 9 -2.19 -13.74 1.65
CA ASN A 9 -2.49 -14.11 3.02
C ASN A 9 -1.76 -13.19 4.02
N ASP A 10 -0.48 -12.89 3.79
CA ASP A 10 0.28 -11.93 4.58
C ASP A 10 -0.39 -10.56 4.60
N LEU A 11 -0.83 -10.08 3.42
CA LEU A 11 -1.59 -8.85 3.34
C LEU A 11 -2.87 -8.96 4.16
N ASN A 12 -3.67 -10.00 3.94
CA ASN A 12 -4.95 -10.21 4.61
C ASN A 12 -4.80 -10.23 6.14
N LEU A 13 -3.82 -10.95 6.66
CA LEU A 13 -3.48 -10.98 8.09
C LEU A 13 -3.06 -9.59 8.57
N SER A 14 -2.25 -8.87 7.79
CA SER A 14 -1.84 -7.51 8.16
C SER A 14 -3.01 -6.51 8.18
N LEU A 15 -4.10 -6.80 7.48
CA LEU A 15 -5.32 -5.98 7.46
C LEU A 15 -6.29 -6.36 8.59
N GLN A 16 -6.04 -7.47 9.30
CA GLN A 16 -6.82 -7.94 10.43
C GLN A 16 -6.10 -7.64 11.74
N GLY A 17 -6.85 -7.31 12.79
CA GLY A 17 -6.31 -7.08 14.13
C GLY A 17 -6.98 -5.92 14.86
N GLU A 18 -6.72 -5.82 16.15
CA GLU A 18 -7.40 -4.87 17.05
C GLU A 18 -6.94 -3.42 16.85
N SER A 19 -5.82 -3.18 16.16
CA SER A 19 -5.23 -1.85 15.95
C SER A 19 -5.18 -1.41 14.48
N THR A 20 -5.91 -2.06 13.58
CA THR A 20 -5.98 -1.65 12.16
C THR A 20 -7.09 -0.63 11.94
N ASN A 21 -6.72 0.60 11.59
CA ASN A 21 -7.66 1.64 11.13
C ASN A 21 -7.59 1.82 9.61
N ILE A 22 -8.56 2.56 9.05
CA ILE A 22 -8.67 2.79 7.61
C ILE A 22 -7.41 3.43 6.99
N LEU A 23 -6.70 4.28 7.74
CA LEU A 23 -5.47 4.94 7.26
C LEU A 23 -4.34 3.92 7.10
N ALA A 24 -4.16 3.08 8.11
CA ALA A 24 -3.15 2.03 8.14
C ALA A 24 -3.44 0.96 7.07
N SER A 25 -4.69 0.52 6.98
CA SER A 25 -5.13 -0.44 5.96
C SER A 25 -4.96 0.11 4.55
N SER A 26 -5.32 1.37 4.31
CA SER A 26 -5.11 2.03 3.02
C SER A 26 -3.63 2.09 2.64
N SER A 27 -2.74 2.43 3.57
CA SER A 27 -1.29 2.43 3.33
C SER A 27 -0.75 1.03 2.99
N LYS A 28 -1.20 -0.01 3.71
CA LYS A 28 -0.80 -1.40 3.46
C LYS A 28 -1.24 -1.89 2.08
N ILE A 29 -2.48 -1.59 1.70
CA ILE A 29 -3.02 -1.93 0.37
C ILE A 29 -2.27 -1.18 -0.73
N GLU A 30 -2.00 0.11 -0.55
CA GLU A 30 -1.26 0.90 -1.54
C GLU A 30 0.18 0.41 -1.69
N ALA A 31 0.84 0.05 -0.58
CA ALA A 31 2.15 -0.61 -0.62
C ALA A 31 2.10 -1.94 -1.39
N PHE A 32 1.05 -2.74 -1.22
CA PHE A 32 0.87 -3.98 -1.96
C PHE A 32 0.66 -3.75 -3.46
N LYS A 33 -0.15 -2.75 -3.84
CA LYS A 33 -0.31 -2.34 -5.25
C LYS A 33 1.02 -1.95 -5.88
N ASN A 34 1.85 -1.18 -5.17
CA ASN A 34 3.18 -0.82 -5.63
C ASN A 34 4.11 -2.03 -5.77
N LYS A 35 4.02 -3.01 -4.85
CA LYS A 35 4.73 -4.30 -5.00
C LYS A 35 4.28 -5.05 -6.25
N LEU A 36 2.98 -5.10 -6.57
CA LEU A 36 2.48 -5.73 -7.80
C LEU A 36 3.08 -5.09 -9.05
N ILE A 37 3.17 -3.75 -9.10
CA ILE A 37 3.80 -3.01 -10.21
C ILE A 37 5.30 -3.35 -10.30
N LEU A 38 6.00 -3.34 -9.17
CA LEU A 38 7.41 -3.71 -9.10
C LEU A 38 7.63 -5.14 -9.63
N TRP A 39 6.84 -6.10 -9.17
CA TRP A 39 6.94 -7.50 -9.58
C TRP A 39 6.65 -7.69 -11.06
N GLN A 40 5.68 -6.97 -11.63
CA GLN A 40 5.46 -6.96 -13.08
C GLN A 40 6.69 -6.46 -13.84
N GLY A 41 7.35 -5.41 -13.35
CA GLY A 41 8.60 -4.90 -13.92
C GLY A 41 9.76 -5.89 -13.84
N GLU A 42 9.86 -6.64 -12.74
CA GLU A 42 10.88 -7.68 -12.56
C GLU A 42 10.60 -8.91 -13.44
N LEU A 43 9.34 -9.31 -13.62
CA LEU A 43 8.96 -10.39 -14.54
C LEU A 43 9.40 -10.09 -15.98
N ASN A 44 9.29 -8.84 -16.43
CA ASN A 44 9.76 -8.42 -17.77
C ASN A 44 11.29 -8.51 -17.94
N LYS A 45 12.04 -8.63 -16.83
CA LYS A 45 13.50 -8.84 -16.82
C LYS A 45 13.87 -10.31 -16.61
N ASN A 46 12.89 -11.22 -16.68
CA ASN A 46 13.02 -12.63 -16.30
C ASN A 46 13.46 -12.82 -14.84
N ASN A 47 13.19 -11.85 -13.97
CA ASN A 47 13.45 -11.95 -12.54
C ASN A 47 12.20 -12.42 -11.79
N VAL A 48 12.32 -13.57 -11.12
CA VAL A 48 11.25 -14.23 -10.37
C VAL A 48 11.53 -14.32 -8.87
N ASP A 49 12.47 -13.53 -8.34
CA ASP A 49 12.91 -13.58 -6.94
C ASP A 49 11.78 -13.33 -5.92
N MET A 50 10.70 -12.67 -6.34
CA MET A 50 9.51 -12.48 -5.51
C MET A 50 8.71 -13.77 -5.26
N PHE A 51 8.96 -14.82 -6.05
CA PHE A 51 8.30 -16.12 -5.98
C PHE A 51 9.34 -17.22 -5.74
N PRO A 52 9.88 -17.34 -4.51
CA PRO A 52 10.93 -18.30 -4.18
C PRO A 52 10.55 -19.75 -4.46
N CYS A 53 9.32 -20.19 -4.13
CA CYS A 53 8.90 -21.56 -4.41
C CYS A 53 8.82 -21.83 -5.91
N PHE A 54 8.35 -20.87 -6.71
CA PHE A 54 8.37 -20.98 -8.17
C PHE A 54 9.80 -20.99 -8.73
N SER A 55 10.69 -20.14 -8.22
CA SER A 55 12.11 -20.08 -8.61
C SER A 55 12.86 -21.38 -8.30
N GLU A 56 12.60 -21.98 -7.15
CA GLU A 56 13.14 -23.28 -6.76
C GLU A 56 12.61 -24.40 -7.67
N PHE A 57 11.29 -24.44 -7.87
CA PHE A 57 10.65 -25.43 -8.74
C PHE A 57 11.19 -25.40 -10.18
N THR A 58 11.37 -24.22 -10.78
CA THR A 58 11.89 -24.13 -12.15
C THR A 58 13.34 -24.59 -12.25
N LYS A 59 14.17 -24.26 -11.25
CA LYS A 59 15.57 -24.71 -11.16
C LYS A 59 15.67 -26.23 -11.00
N GLU A 60 14.94 -26.80 -10.06
CA GLU A 60 14.96 -28.25 -9.79
C GLU A 60 14.52 -29.08 -11.00
N ASN A 61 13.56 -28.57 -11.77
CA ASN A 61 12.97 -29.28 -12.90
C ASN A 61 13.58 -28.87 -14.26
N ASN A 62 14.61 -28.01 -14.29
CA ASN A 62 15.20 -27.45 -15.51
C ASN A 62 14.15 -26.85 -16.47
N ILE A 63 13.15 -26.16 -15.92
CA ILE A 63 12.06 -25.55 -16.67
C ILE A 63 12.43 -24.10 -17.00
N ASP A 64 12.31 -23.74 -18.27
CA ASP A 64 12.47 -22.35 -18.71
C ASP A 64 11.27 -21.49 -18.26
N PHE A 65 11.54 -20.35 -17.62
CA PHE A 65 10.56 -19.35 -17.24
C PHE A 65 9.68 -18.91 -18.42
N LEU A 66 10.24 -18.83 -19.63
CA LEU A 66 9.52 -18.45 -20.85
C LEU A 66 8.30 -19.34 -21.12
N SER A 67 8.30 -20.57 -20.59
CA SER A 67 7.17 -21.50 -20.67
C SER A 67 5.93 -21.02 -19.91
N PHE A 68 6.10 -20.17 -18.88
CA PHE A 68 5.06 -19.71 -17.97
C PHE A 68 4.91 -18.19 -17.92
N GLU A 69 5.84 -17.43 -18.49
CA GLU A 69 5.88 -15.96 -18.48
C GLU A 69 4.51 -15.36 -18.80
N ASN A 70 3.92 -15.73 -19.93
CA ASN A 70 2.62 -15.20 -20.37
C ASN A 70 1.49 -15.46 -19.37
N ILE A 71 1.51 -16.60 -18.68
CA ILE A 71 0.47 -16.97 -17.71
C ILE A 71 0.66 -16.15 -16.43
N ILE A 72 1.89 -16.06 -15.94
CA ILE A 72 2.25 -15.34 -14.72
C ILE A 72 2.00 -13.85 -14.91
N SER A 73 2.50 -13.25 -15.98
CA SER A 73 2.32 -11.84 -16.29
C SER A 73 0.83 -11.47 -16.42
N ARG A 74 0.03 -12.30 -17.11
CA ARG A 74 -1.42 -12.06 -17.21
C ARG A 74 -2.13 -12.17 -15.87
N HIS A 75 -1.75 -13.13 -15.03
CA HIS A 75 -2.30 -13.25 -13.67
C HIS A 75 -1.97 -12.00 -12.83
N MET A 76 -0.73 -11.51 -12.91
CA MET A 76 -0.28 -10.33 -12.17
C MET A 76 -0.98 -9.04 -12.61
N ILE A 77 -1.23 -8.88 -13.91
CA ILE A 77 -2.00 -7.75 -14.45
C ILE A 77 -3.42 -7.78 -13.89
N LYS A 78 -4.11 -8.92 -14.03
CA LYS A 78 -5.48 -9.07 -13.51
C LYS A 78 -5.58 -8.86 -12.00
N LEU A 79 -4.57 -9.31 -11.26
CA LEU A 79 -4.50 -9.07 -9.82
C LEU A 79 -4.40 -7.57 -9.53
N GLY A 80 -3.50 -6.85 -10.20
CA GLY A 80 -3.38 -5.39 -10.06
C GLY A 80 -4.66 -4.63 -10.44
N GLU A 81 -5.33 -5.05 -11.51
CA GLU A 81 -6.63 -4.50 -11.93
C GLU A 81 -7.70 -4.72 -10.86
N ASN A 82 -7.78 -5.94 -10.30
CA ASN A 82 -8.71 -6.26 -9.22
C ASN A 82 -8.42 -5.39 -7.98
N PHE A 83 -7.16 -5.24 -7.59
CA PHE A 83 -6.79 -4.37 -6.48
C PHE A 83 -7.20 -2.92 -6.75
N SER A 84 -7.01 -2.42 -7.96
CA SER A 84 -7.40 -1.05 -8.32
C SER A 84 -8.91 -0.85 -8.36
N LYS A 85 -9.65 -1.88 -8.77
CA LYS A 85 -11.12 -1.89 -8.80
C LYS A 85 -11.74 -1.91 -7.41
N TRP A 86 -11.23 -2.78 -6.54
CA TRP A 86 -11.79 -2.97 -5.18
C TRP A 86 -11.23 -1.98 -4.17
N PHE A 87 -9.98 -1.55 -4.35
CA PHE A 87 -9.31 -0.60 -3.48
C PHE A 87 -8.92 0.65 -4.28
N GLY A 88 -9.87 1.57 -4.34
CA GLY A 88 -9.67 2.89 -4.92
C GLY A 88 -8.57 3.68 -4.23
N LYS A 89 -8.25 4.86 -4.78
CA LYS A 89 -7.30 5.78 -4.13
C LYS A 89 -7.86 6.20 -2.78
N PHE A 90 -6.96 6.36 -1.81
CA PHE A 90 -7.30 6.96 -0.53
C PHE A 90 -7.92 8.35 -0.78
N PRO A 91 -9.09 8.68 -0.19
CA PRO A 91 -9.72 9.98 -0.34
C PRO A 91 -8.96 11.03 0.48
N ALA A 92 -7.80 11.44 -0.02
CA ALA A 92 -6.92 12.41 0.63
C ALA A 92 -7.62 13.76 0.85
N ASN A 93 -8.55 14.15 -0.02
CA ASN A 93 -9.29 15.39 0.14
C ASN A 93 -10.29 15.36 1.32
N GLU A 94 -10.66 14.17 1.79
CA GLU A 94 -11.62 14.00 2.88
C GLU A 94 -10.91 13.68 4.20
N PHE A 95 -9.91 12.79 4.16
CA PHE A 95 -9.23 12.28 5.35
C PHE A 95 -7.74 12.63 5.41
N GLY A 96 -7.23 13.44 4.49
CA GLY A 96 -5.82 13.82 4.42
C GLY A 96 -5.34 14.55 5.67
N TRP A 97 -6.18 15.40 6.24
CA TRP A 97 -5.91 16.13 7.49
C TRP A 97 -5.65 15.21 8.68
N ILE A 98 -6.19 13.98 8.69
CA ILE A 98 -5.94 13.01 9.76
C ILE A 98 -4.52 12.43 9.64
N ARG A 99 -3.98 12.33 8.42
CA ARG A 99 -2.60 11.87 8.19
C ARG A 99 -1.58 12.97 8.44
N ASP A 100 -1.88 14.18 8.01
CA ASP A 100 -1.02 15.33 8.22
C ASP A 100 -1.89 16.58 8.45
N PRO A 101 -2.18 16.92 9.71
CA PRO A 101 -2.99 18.09 10.01
C PRO A 101 -2.27 19.41 9.71
N PHE A 102 -0.94 19.41 9.54
CA PHE A 102 -0.14 20.62 9.34
C PHE A 102 0.07 20.99 7.87
N CYS A 103 -0.20 20.07 6.93
CA CYS A 103 -0.07 20.29 5.49
C CYS A 103 -1.42 20.29 4.75
N PHE A 104 -2.54 20.30 5.49
CA PHE A 104 -3.87 20.25 4.91
C PHE A 104 -4.57 21.61 4.98
N ASP A 105 -5.22 22.02 3.89
CA ASP A 105 -5.96 23.27 3.84
C ASP A 105 -7.36 23.11 4.44
N ALA A 106 -7.55 23.62 5.65
CA ALA A 106 -8.84 23.60 6.33
C ALA A 106 -9.92 24.41 5.57
N PHE A 107 -9.54 25.47 4.86
CA PHE A 107 -10.47 26.37 4.18
C PHE A 107 -11.09 25.70 2.95
N GLU A 108 -10.29 25.00 2.15
CA GLU A 108 -10.74 24.30 0.93
C GLU A 108 -11.34 22.90 1.20
N SER A 109 -11.38 22.46 2.45
CA SER A 109 -11.89 21.13 2.81
C SER A 109 -13.41 21.05 2.96
N ASN A 110 -13.97 19.84 2.83
CA ASN A 110 -15.39 19.56 3.02
C ASN A 110 -15.77 19.17 4.47
N ILE A 111 -14.89 19.38 5.45
CA ILE A 111 -15.17 18.99 6.85
C ILE A 111 -16.08 20.03 7.55
N PRO A 112 -16.84 19.63 8.59
CA PRO A 112 -17.70 20.54 9.35
C PRO A 112 -16.95 21.74 9.95
N LEU A 113 -17.63 22.87 10.11
CA LEU A 113 -17.02 24.12 10.60
C LEU A 113 -16.27 23.94 11.93
N ASN A 114 -16.87 23.25 12.91
CA ASN A 114 -16.23 22.97 14.19
C ASN A 114 -14.92 22.16 14.03
N GLU A 115 -14.88 21.20 13.11
CA GLU A 115 -13.65 20.43 12.84
C GLU A 115 -12.61 21.29 12.11
N LYS A 116 -13.03 22.23 11.25
CA LYS A 116 -12.12 23.21 10.62
C LYS A 116 -11.47 24.11 11.67
N GLU A 117 -12.24 24.62 12.63
CA GLU A 117 -11.73 25.46 13.71
C GLU A 117 -10.68 24.70 14.54
N GLN A 118 -11.00 23.47 14.96
CA GLN A 118 -10.06 22.60 15.69
C GLN A 118 -8.81 22.29 14.86
N LEU A 119 -8.95 22.02 13.57
CA LEU A 119 -7.83 21.78 12.67
C LEU A 119 -6.93 23.02 12.53
N ILE A 120 -7.51 24.22 12.46
CA ILE A 120 -6.77 25.49 12.44
C ILE A 120 -5.96 25.68 13.73
N GLU A 121 -6.56 25.41 14.89
CA GLU A 121 -5.87 25.47 16.18
C GLU A 121 -4.66 24.51 16.23
N VAL A 122 -4.88 23.23 15.87
CA VAL A 122 -3.82 22.21 15.86
C VAL A 122 -2.73 22.54 14.85
N SER A 123 -3.10 22.90 13.61
CA SER A 123 -2.15 23.17 12.52
C SER A 123 -1.29 24.41 12.75
N SER A 124 -1.76 25.36 13.57
CA SER A 124 -1.03 26.59 13.92
C SER A 124 -0.08 26.42 15.11
N ASP A 125 -0.17 25.31 15.85
CA ASP A 125 0.70 25.03 17.00
C ASP A 125 2.05 24.45 16.53
N GLU A 126 3.09 25.30 16.52
CA GLU A 126 4.44 24.89 16.10
C GLU A 126 5.08 23.88 17.08
N THR A 127 4.67 23.86 18.35
CA THR A 127 5.15 22.86 19.32
C THR A 127 4.65 21.48 18.93
N LEU A 128 3.34 21.36 18.64
CA LEU A 128 2.75 20.12 18.14
C LEU A 128 3.35 19.71 16.80
N ARG A 129 3.63 20.67 15.91
CA ARG A 129 4.26 20.39 14.60
C ARG A 129 5.65 19.79 14.74
N ILE A 130 6.48 20.31 15.64
CA ILE A 130 7.82 19.79 15.91
C ILE A 130 7.74 18.39 16.50
N GLN A 131 6.85 18.17 17.49
CA GLN A 131 6.64 16.85 18.09
C GLN A 131 6.16 15.82 17.06
N PHE A 132 5.18 16.18 16.23
CA PHE A 132 4.64 15.34 15.16
C PHE A 132 5.74 14.87 14.20
N LYS A 133 6.60 15.79 13.75
CA LYS A 133 7.77 15.46 12.90
C LYS A 133 8.75 14.55 13.62
N SER A 134 9.00 14.74 14.91
CA SER A 134 9.94 13.90 15.67
C SER A 134 9.47 12.44 15.82
N LEU A 135 8.16 12.23 16.01
CA LEU A 135 7.55 10.90 16.13
C LEU A 135 7.58 10.13 14.82
N THR A 136 7.54 10.82 13.67
CA THR A 136 7.58 10.18 12.35
C THR A 136 8.92 9.52 12.03
N PHE A 137 10.00 9.88 12.73
CA PHE A 137 11.34 9.30 12.55
C PHE A 137 11.60 8.04 13.38
N GLN A 138 10.82 7.77 14.44
CA GLN A 138 11.00 6.60 15.31
C GLN A 138 10.19 5.36 14.86
N LYS A 139 9.96 5.19 13.55
CA LYS A 139 9.02 4.18 13.02
C LYS A 139 9.21 2.77 13.60
N LEU A 140 8.07 2.25 14.08
CA LEU A 140 7.59 0.86 14.07
C LEU A 140 8.21 0.00 12.97
#